data_AF-R1CPP6-F1
#
_entry.id   AF-R1CPP6-F1
#
_cell.length_a   1.000
_cell.length_b   1.000
_cell.length_c   1.000
_cell.angle_alpha   90.00
_cell.angle_beta   90.00
_cell.angle_gamma   90.00
#
_symmetry.space_group_name_H-M   'P 1'
#
loop_
_entity.id
_entity.type
_entity.pdbx_description
1 polymer ?
#
loop_
_entity_poly.entity_id
_entity_poly.type
_entity_poly.pdbx_seq_one_letter_code
_entity_poly.pdbx_strand_id
1 'polypeptide(L)'
;MPYVPPHRRNQVPAPAAGAESQGKSLSDLDYSVDRGRDLSVDRLAEATGYKYNPKGAPSRFGSAGRNPHRPLGEGEDVPGGARLDEDGMVYDMGGGQCTYFQDRMRQYPFATETAGLALLRRLLLVNERVFALSDARVNATSDPTETARHGEHLYVMKPTMKSAPKSAGMAPGRHGEFPPPGWQALYLRLKSFQRFTESWALFERAAARGVFDPWLQLDLVSLDLQPSWEPYLLALPEPAEAEAGGGGTTYRFAQWDIKAGVDARDAAGGPLDLCLVSNVLVYCSDEPSAAVLAALLESGVKAILLNERGGEQKMVGMVERHGVVVAKLLDQDSAAGRDDRQLVFAPAGTSLPSPSGALAHVFPNVPYEESKQR
;
A
#
# COMPACT_ATOMS: atom_id res chain seq x y z
N MET A 1 33.23 -21.31 23.36
CA MET A 1 33.02 -20.00 22.70
C MET A 1 32.52 -19.02 23.74
N PRO A 2 33.06 -17.79 23.86
CA PRO A 2 32.59 -16.84 24.86
C PRO A 2 31.23 -16.23 24.47
N TYR A 3 30.38 -16.04 25.46
CA TYR A 3 29.05 -15.44 25.35
C TYR A 3 29.16 -13.94 25.02
N VAL A 4 28.50 -13.49 23.95
CA VAL A 4 28.43 -12.08 23.54
C VAL A 4 27.00 -11.57 23.74
N PRO A 5 26.79 -10.53 24.59
CA PRO A 5 25.46 -9.99 24.89
C PRO A 5 24.74 -9.38 23.66
N PRO A 6 23.40 -9.42 23.60
CA PRO A 6 22.61 -9.03 22.41
C PRO A 6 22.83 -7.60 21.92
N HIS A 7 23.11 -6.66 22.84
CA HIS A 7 23.27 -5.24 22.52
C HIS A 7 24.62 -4.88 21.88
N ARG A 8 25.55 -5.84 21.72
CA ARG A 8 26.86 -5.60 21.09
C ARG A 8 27.04 -6.26 19.72
N ARG A 9 26.00 -6.88 19.15
CA ARG A 9 26.11 -7.58 17.85
C ARG A 9 26.16 -6.66 16.62
N ASN A 10 25.83 -5.37 16.76
CA ASN A 10 25.70 -4.43 15.63
C ASN A 10 26.75 -3.30 15.59
N GLN A 11 27.90 -3.45 16.24
CA GLN A 11 29.00 -2.49 16.06
C GLN A 11 29.92 -2.94 14.92
N VAL A 12 29.73 -2.35 13.75
CA VAL A 12 30.61 -2.52 12.59
C VAL A 12 32.00 -1.94 12.92
N PRO A 13 33.12 -2.63 12.67
CA PRO A 13 34.45 -2.04 12.79
C PRO A 13 34.63 -0.95 11.74
N ALA A 14 35.18 0.20 12.13
CA ALA A 14 35.47 1.31 11.21
C ALA A 14 36.40 0.85 10.06
N PRO A 15 36.10 1.19 8.79
CA PRO A 15 36.95 0.80 7.67
C PRO A 15 38.23 1.65 7.60
N ALA A 16 39.32 0.99 7.23
CA ALA A 16 40.60 1.64 6.91
C ALA A 16 40.50 2.45 5.61
N ALA A 17 41.17 3.60 5.59
CA ALA A 17 41.12 4.56 4.48
C ALA A 17 41.82 4.02 3.22
N GLY A 18 41.08 3.93 2.12
CA GLY A 18 41.58 3.63 0.77
C GLY A 18 40.44 3.74 -0.25
N ALA A 19 40.68 4.43 -1.36
CA ALA A 19 39.71 4.97 -2.30
C ALA A 19 38.84 3.94 -3.05
N GLU A 20 37.54 4.23 -3.24
CA GLU A 20 36.81 4.25 -4.53
C GLU A 20 35.29 4.51 -4.32
N SER A 21 34.59 4.86 -5.40
CA SER A 21 33.33 5.62 -5.54
C SER A 21 32.22 5.43 -4.48
N GLN A 22 31.95 6.49 -3.72
CA GLN A 22 30.80 6.60 -2.81
C GLN A 22 29.49 6.91 -3.57
N GLY A 23 28.67 5.88 -3.81
CA GLY A 23 27.22 6.07 -3.80
C GLY A 23 26.80 6.28 -2.35
N LYS A 24 26.31 7.47 -2.00
CA LYS A 24 25.85 7.75 -0.63
C LYS A 24 24.67 6.84 -0.29
N SER A 25 24.85 5.97 0.70
CA SER A 25 23.76 5.22 1.31
C SER A 25 22.84 6.18 2.06
N LEU A 26 21.53 5.98 1.99
CA LEU A 26 20.54 6.75 2.76
C LEU A 26 20.67 6.52 4.28
N SER A 27 21.41 5.48 4.70
CA SER A 27 21.74 5.22 6.11
C SER A 27 22.73 6.21 6.72
N ASP A 28 23.47 6.97 5.90
CA ASP A 28 24.62 7.76 6.35
C ASP A 28 24.29 9.23 6.64
N LEU A 29 23.01 9.57 6.76
CA LEU A 29 22.55 10.92 7.13
C LEU A 29 22.38 10.99 8.66
N ASP A 30 23.30 11.73 9.28
CA ASP A 30 23.40 12.00 10.71
C ASP A 30 22.10 12.60 11.27
N TYR A 31 21.54 11.94 12.31
CA TYR A 31 20.24 12.24 12.92
C TYR A 31 20.38 13.33 13.99
N SER A 32 20.41 14.58 13.54
CA SER A 32 20.18 15.74 14.40
C SER A 32 18.70 16.11 14.34
N VAL A 33 17.95 15.84 15.40
CA VAL A 33 16.58 16.33 15.61
C VAL A 33 16.62 17.86 15.65
N ASP A 34 16.31 18.53 14.55
CA ASP A 34 16.17 19.98 14.52
C ASP A 34 14.88 20.35 15.27
N ARG A 35 15.04 20.76 16.54
CA ARG A 35 13.95 21.23 17.38
C ARG A 35 13.47 22.58 16.86
N GLY A 36 12.24 22.62 16.37
CA GLY A 36 11.40 23.83 16.46
C GLY A 36 11.48 24.80 15.29
N ARG A 37 10.97 24.40 14.11
CA ARG A 37 10.34 25.38 13.21
C ARG A 37 8.84 25.15 13.15
N ASP A 38 8.13 26.14 13.66
CA ASP A 38 6.69 26.27 13.61
C ASP A 38 6.27 26.52 12.15
N LEU A 39 5.80 25.46 11.49
CA LEU A 39 5.38 25.43 10.09
C LEU A 39 3.86 25.28 10.02
N SER A 40 3.14 26.38 10.24
CA SER A 40 1.70 26.41 10.02
C SER A 40 1.35 26.12 8.56
N VAL A 41 0.20 25.49 8.33
CA VAL A 41 -0.40 25.19 7.03
C VAL A 41 -0.48 26.46 6.16
N ASP A 42 -0.68 27.63 6.77
CA ASP A 42 -0.70 28.92 6.08
C ASP A 42 0.65 29.25 5.41
N ARG A 43 1.78 29.00 6.10
CA ARG A 43 3.12 29.22 5.51
C ARG A 43 3.45 28.22 4.41
N LEU A 44 2.97 26.97 4.53
CA LEU A 44 3.10 25.95 3.48
C LEU A 44 2.22 26.27 2.27
N ALA A 45 1.01 26.78 2.49
CA ALA A 45 0.10 27.25 1.45
C ALA A 45 0.71 28.43 0.66
N GLU A 46 1.31 29.40 1.35
CA GLU A 46 2.04 30.51 0.74
C GLU A 46 3.26 30.03 -0.07
N ALA A 47 4.05 29.10 0.47
CA ALA A 47 5.26 28.61 -0.18
C ALA A 47 4.99 27.71 -1.40
N THR A 48 3.88 26.98 -1.40
CA THR A 48 3.52 26.03 -2.49
C THR A 48 2.54 26.64 -3.50
N GLY A 49 2.03 27.85 -3.24
CA GLY A 49 0.95 28.46 -4.03
C GLY A 49 -0.39 27.72 -3.89
N TYR A 50 -0.50 26.79 -2.93
CA TYR A 50 -1.73 26.04 -2.69
C TYR A 50 -2.76 26.92 -1.98
N LYS A 51 -3.80 27.31 -2.70
CA LYS A 51 -5.01 27.82 -2.06
C LYS A 51 -5.86 26.64 -1.63
N TYR A 52 -6.00 26.45 -0.32
CA TYR A 52 -6.98 25.52 0.26
C TYR A 52 -8.33 25.78 -0.42
N ASN A 53 -8.80 24.81 -1.21
CA ASN A 53 -10.09 24.88 -1.86
C ASN A 53 -11.08 24.04 -1.05
N PRO A 54 -11.92 24.64 -0.18
CA PRO A 54 -12.93 23.91 0.58
C PRO A 54 -13.96 23.19 -0.32
N LYS A 55 -13.95 23.44 -1.64
CA LYS A 55 -14.78 22.75 -2.64
C LYS A 55 -14.05 21.62 -3.39
N GLY A 56 -12.74 21.47 -3.22
CA GLY A 56 -11.90 20.50 -3.97
C GLY A 56 -11.41 19.31 -3.15
N ALA A 57 -11.45 19.44 -1.82
CA ALA A 57 -11.36 18.35 -0.86
C ALA A 57 -12.26 18.72 0.33
N PRO A 58 -13.11 17.80 0.78
CA PRO A 58 -14.07 18.04 1.86
C PRO A 58 -13.44 17.89 3.24
N SER A 59 -13.98 18.68 4.16
CA SER A 59 -13.95 18.51 5.62
C SER A 59 -14.67 17.24 6.12
N ARG A 60 -14.53 16.09 5.40
CA ARG A 60 -15.01 14.69 5.64
C ARG A 60 -15.90 14.07 4.54
N PHE A 61 -15.47 14.13 3.28
CA PHE A 61 -16.07 13.47 2.08
C PHE A 61 -17.17 14.26 1.33
N GLY A 62 -17.12 14.18 -0.01
CA GLY A 62 -17.24 15.30 -0.98
C GLY A 62 -18.58 16.04 -1.16
N SER A 63 -18.61 16.96 -2.13
CA SER A 63 -19.82 17.41 -2.84
C SER A 63 -19.47 17.75 -4.30
N ALA A 64 -20.48 17.70 -5.17
CA ALA A 64 -20.36 17.31 -6.58
C ALA A 64 -20.17 18.42 -7.63
N GLY A 65 -19.62 18.01 -8.79
CA GLY A 65 -19.79 18.69 -10.09
C GLY A 65 -20.31 17.73 -11.18
N ARG A 66 -21.39 18.15 -11.85
CA ARG A 66 -22.03 17.67 -13.12
C ARG A 66 -21.48 16.40 -13.80
N ASN A 67 -21.67 15.23 -13.20
CA ASN A 67 -21.50 13.90 -13.80
C ASN A 67 -22.72 13.04 -13.36
N PRO A 68 -23.27 12.11 -14.17
CA PRO A 68 -24.24 11.10 -13.68
C PRO A 68 -23.74 10.38 -12.41
N HIS A 69 -22.42 10.24 -12.26
CA HIS A 69 -21.74 9.84 -11.03
C HIS A 69 -21.23 11.06 -10.28
N ARG A 70 -22.15 11.85 -9.76
CA ARG A 70 -21.83 13.01 -8.94
C ARG A 70 -21.30 12.49 -7.59
N PRO A 71 -20.19 13.04 -7.04
CA PRO A 71 -19.75 12.74 -5.68
C PRO A 71 -20.90 12.82 -4.68
N LEU A 72 -20.99 11.85 -3.77
CA LEU A 72 -21.92 11.95 -2.64
C LEU A 72 -21.54 13.14 -1.78
N GLY A 73 -22.53 13.98 -1.48
CA GLY A 73 -22.47 15.12 -0.57
C GLY A 73 -22.04 14.73 0.84
N GLU A 74 -21.56 15.70 1.62
CA GLU A 74 -21.34 15.52 3.05
C GLU A 74 -22.67 15.12 3.72
N GLY A 75 -22.64 14.03 4.49
CA GLY A 75 -23.84 13.45 5.10
C GLY A 75 -24.79 12.74 4.13
N GLU A 76 -24.55 12.76 2.82
CA GLU A 76 -25.34 12.03 1.83
C GLU A 76 -25.03 10.52 1.88
N ASP A 77 -26.09 9.72 1.76
CA ASP A 77 -26.09 8.26 1.77
C ASP A 77 -26.54 7.66 0.45
N VAL A 78 -26.19 6.38 0.22
CA VAL A 78 -26.71 5.60 -0.91
C VAL A 78 -28.20 5.32 -0.69
N PRO A 79 -29.10 5.76 -1.60
CA PRO A 79 -30.54 5.53 -1.44
C PRO A 79 -30.88 4.05 -1.31
N GLY A 80 -31.64 3.70 -0.25
CA GLY A 80 -32.07 2.32 0.02
C GLY A 80 -31.01 1.44 0.68
N GLY A 81 -29.78 1.93 0.88
CA GLY A 81 -28.71 1.22 1.58
C GLY A 81 -28.64 1.58 3.06
N ALA A 82 -28.34 0.60 3.90
CA ALA A 82 -27.96 0.83 5.30
C ALA A 82 -26.43 1.01 5.39
N ARG A 83 -25.99 2.22 5.77
CA ARG A 83 -24.57 2.54 5.98
C ARG A 83 -23.97 1.63 7.07
N LEU A 84 -22.78 1.07 6.83
CA LEU A 84 -22.12 0.15 7.74
C LEU A 84 -20.87 0.73 8.45
N ASP A 85 -20.38 1.88 8.03
CA ASP A 85 -19.19 2.54 8.58
C ASP A 85 -19.38 4.05 8.74
N GLU A 86 -18.56 4.71 9.55
CA GLU A 86 -18.65 6.16 9.81
C GLU A 86 -18.43 6.99 8.53
N ASP A 87 -17.46 6.56 7.71
CA ASP A 87 -17.02 7.28 6.51
C ASP A 87 -17.99 7.08 5.31
N GLY A 88 -18.98 6.20 5.46
CA GLY A 88 -19.97 5.89 4.43
C GLY A 88 -19.34 5.28 3.19
N MET A 89 -18.39 4.36 3.39
CA MET A 89 -17.68 3.63 2.34
C MET A 89 -18.35 2.29 1.99
N VAL A 90 -19.23 1.75 2.85
CA VAL A 90 -19.90 0.46 2.67
C VAL A 90 -21.38 0.52 3.07
N TYR A 91 -22.26 -0.03 2.24
CA TYR A 91 -23.71 -0.07 2.42
C TYR A 91 -24.26 -1.47 2.18
N ASP A 92 -25.06 -1.97 3.12
CA ASP A 92 -25.90 -3.15 2.92
C ASP A 92 -27.17 -2.73 2.17
N MET A 93 -27.38 -3.28 0.98
CA MET A 93 -28.54 -2.98 0.12
C MET A 93 -29.70 -3.95 0.35
N GLY A 94 -29.57 -4.90 1.29
CA GLY A 94 -30.50 -6.00 1.49
C GLY A 94 -30.32 -7.14 0.49
N GLY A 95 -30.88 -8.31 0.81
CA GLY A 95 -30.82 -9.48 -0.07
C GLY A 95 -29.39 -10.00 -0.36
N GLY A 96 -28.41 -9.64 0.47
CA GLY A 96 -27.01 -10.00 0.26
C GLY A 96 -26.27 -9.12 -0.75
N GLN A 97 -26.88 -8.02 -1.22
CA GLN A 97 -26.24 -7.03 -2.09
C GLN A 97 -25.52 -5.96 -1.27
N CYS A 98 -24.37 -5.49 -1.77
CA CYS A 98 -23.58 -4.46 -1.12
C CYS A 98 -23.10 -3.42 -2.13
N THR A 99 -23.23 -2.14 -1.76
CA THR A 99 -22.58 -1.03 -2.47
C THR A 99 -21.40 -0.54 -1.65
N TYR A 100 -20.25 -0.33 -2.26
CA TYR A 100 -19.08 0.20 -1.57
C TYR A 100 -18.28 1.17 -2.44
N PHE A 101 -17.39 1.92 -1.81
CA PHE A 101 -16.55 2.92 -2.45
C PHE A 101 -15.07 2.63 -2.18
N GLN A 102 -14.22 3.05 -3.11
CA GLN A 102 -12.76 2.97 -2.96
C GLN A 102 -12.08 4.33 -3.17
N ASP A 103 -12.85 5.33 -3.60
CA ASP A 103 -12.37 6.68 -3.86
C ASP A 103 -12.84 7.63 -2.76
N ARG A 104 -11.98 8.61 -2.43
CA ARG A 104 -12.26 9.60 -1.39
C ARG A 104 -13.54 10.40 -1.63
N MET A 105 -13.97 10.57 -2.88
CA MET A 105 -15.12 11.42 -3.18
C MET A 105 -16.43 10.63 -3.14
N ARG A 106 -16.36 9.31 -2.88
CA ARG A 106 -17.48 8.37 -3.01
C ARG A 106 -18.19 8.60 -4.34
N GLN A 107 -17.38 8.78 -5.38
CA GLN A 107 -17.87 9.13 -6.71
C GLN A 107 -18.21 7.88 -7.51
N TYR A 108 -17.44 6.82 -7.33
CA TYR A 108 -17.55 5.60 -8.13
C TYR A 108 -18.02 4.45 -7.24
N PRO A 109 -19.34 4.15 -7.21
CA PRO A 109 -19.86 3.02 -6.47
C PRO A 109 -19.44 1.71 -7.15
N PHE A 110 -19.10 0.73 -6.33
CA PHE A 110 -18.87 -0.66 -6.72
C PHE A 110 -19.92 -1.54 -6.05
N ALA A 111 -20.26 -2.64 -6.72
CA ALA A 111 -21.18 -3.64 -6.20
C ALA A 111 -20.43 -4.94 -5.87
N THR A 112 -20.87 -5.60 -4.80
CA THR A 112 -20.51 -6.99 -4.49
C THR A 112 -21.71 -7.70 -3.86
N GLU A 113 -21.58 -9.00 -3.68
CA GLU A 113 -22.62 -9.86 -3.14
C GLU A 113 -22.30 -10.31 -1.71
N THR A 114 -22.94 -11.40 -1.26
CA THR A 114 -22.91 -11.85 0.13
C THR A 114 -21.48 -12.13 0.62
N ALA A 115 -20.65 -12.75 -0.23
CA ALA A 115 -19.26 -13.04 0.12
C ALA A 115 -18.43 -11.75 0.33
N GLY A 116 -18.56 -10.78 -0.59
CA GLY A 116 -17.84 -9.51 -0.46
C GLY A 116 -18.35 -8.66 0.68
N LEU A 117 -19.66 -8.66 0.95
CA LEU A 117 -20.23 -8.00 2.13
C LEU A 117 -19.66 -8.58 3.43
N ALA A 118 -19.55 -9.91 3.53
CA ALA A 118 -18.96 -10.56 4.70
C ALA A 118 -17.49 -10.16 4.89
N LEU A 119 -16.70 -10.10 3.81
CA LEU A 119 -15.31 -9.66 3.85
C LEU A 119 -15.18 -8.17 4.22
N LEU A 120 -16.01 -7.30 3.65
CA LEU A 120 -16.01 -5.88 3.97
C LEU A 120 -16.39 -5.64 5.44
N ARG A 121 -17.36 -6.38 5.99
CA ARG A 121 -17.66 -6.32 7.44
C ARG A 121 -16.46 -6.70 8.31
N ARG A 122 -15.71 -7.75 7.93
CA ARG A 122 -14.46 -8.10 8.63
C ARG A 122 -13.42 -6.98 8.51
N LEU A 123 -13.26 -6.39 7.32
CA LEU A 123 -12.37 -5.25 7.12
C LEU A 123 -12.77 -4.05 8.00
N LEU A 124 -14.06 -3.76 8.16
CA LEU A 124 -14.53 -2.66 9.01
C LEU A 124 -14.11 -2.85 10.47
N LEU A 125 -14.22 -4.07 11.01
CA LEU A 125 -13.76 -4.39 12.38
C LEU A 125 -12.25 -4.21 12.55
N VAL A 126 -11.46 -4.61 11.55
CA VAL A 126 -10.00 -4.41 11.55
C VAL A 126 -9.67 -2.92 11.44
N ASN A 127 -10.34 -2.21 10.54
CA ASN A 127 -10.17 -0.79 10.31
C ASN A 127 -10.50 0.03 11.57
N GLU A 128 -11.53 -0.33 12.34
CA GLU A 128 -11.86 0.36 13.59
C GLU A 128 -10.67 0.41 14.56
N ARG A 129 -9.99 -0.73 14.76
CA ARG A 129 -8.79 -0.82 15.61
C ARG A 129 -7.65 0.04 15.07
N VAL A 130 -7.37 -0.06 13.78
CA VAL A 130 -6.27 0.66 13.12
C VAL A 130 -6.53 2.18 13.09
N PHE A 131 -7.77 2.59 12.85
CA PHE A 131 -8.18 3.99 12.81
C PHE A 131 -8.15 4.60 14.21
N ALA A 132 -8.64 3.89 15.23
CA ALA A 132 -8.55 4.33 16.61
C ALA A 132 -7.08 4.57 17.05
N LEU A 133 -6.16 3.67 16.67
CA LEU A 133 -4.73 3.89 16.91
C LEU A 133 -4.20 5.12 16.15
N SER A 134 -4.60 5.30 14.88
CA SER A 134 -4.18 6.47 14.10
C SER A 134 -4.69 7.78 14.68
N ASP A 135 -5.94 7.81 15.15
CA ASP A 135 -6.57 8.96 15.77
C ASP A 135 -5.92 9.27 17.12
N ALA A 136 -5.61 8.25 17.93
CA ALA A 136 -4.86 8.42 19.18
C ALA A 136 -3.48 9.05 18.94
N ARG A 137 -2.78 8.65 17.86
CA ARG A 137 -1.48 9.23 17.49
C ARG A 137 -1.58 10.68 17.02
N VAL A 138 -2.65 11.04 16.31
CA VAL A 138 -2.93 12.44 15.94
C VAL A 138 -3.29 13.26 17.19
N ASN A 139 -4.14 12.73 18.07
CA ASN A 139 -4.57 13.40 19.30
C ASN A 139 -3.44 13.59 20.32
N ALA A 140 -2.38 12.78 20.25
CA ALA A 140 -1.20 12.89 21.09
C ALA A 140 -0.21 14.00 20.65
N THR A 141 -0.43 14.66 19.51
CA THR A 141 0.42 15.77 19.09
C THR A 141 0.09 17.06 19.84
N SER A 142 0.97 18.06 19.76
CA SER A 142 0.77 19.35 20.41
C SER A 142 -0.39 20.16 19.82
N ASP A 143 -0.71 19.93 18.54
CA ASP A 143 -1.87 20.50 17.85
C ASP A 143 -2.49 19.44 16.93
N PRO A 144 -3.46 18.65 17.43
CA PRO A 144 -4.13 17.62 16.65
C PRO A 144 -4.89 18.16 15.43
N THR A 145 -5.46 19.37 15.55
CA THR A 145 -6.23 20.00 14.47
C THR A 145 -5.32 20.34 13.30
N GLU A 146 -4.19 20.98 13.60
CA GLU A 146 -3.21 21.33 12.58
C GLU A 146 -2.52 20.10 12.00
N THR A 147 -2.24 19.09 12.84
CA THR A 147 -1.70 17.80 12.40
C THR A 147 -2.60 17.13 11.35
N ALA A 148 -3.91 17.11 11.61
CA ALA A 148 -4.89 16.56 10.68
C ALA A 148 -4.95 17.36 9.36
N ARG A 149 -5.02 18.70 9.45
CA ARG A 149 -5.04 19.60 8.26
C ARG A 149 -3.79 19.47 7.41
N HIS A 150 -2.63 19.40 8.05
CA HIS A 150 -1.36 19.21 7.36
C HIS A 150 -1.30 17.85 6.67
N GLY A 151 -1.78 16.79 7.33
CA GLY A 151 -1.91 15.46 6.74
C GLY A 151 -2.79 15.45 5.49
N GLU A 152 -3.92 16.13 5.55
CA GLU A 152 -4.81 16.32 4.40
C GLU A 152 -4.12 17.06 3.26
N HIS A 153 -3.48 18.19 3.56
CA HIS A 153 -2.74 18.95 2.56
C HIS A 153 -1.68 18.09 1.84
N LEU A 154 -0.87 17.35 2.59
CA LEU A 154 0.14 16.46 2.02
C LEU A 154 -0.47 15.36 1.14
N TYR A 155 -1.59 14.77 1.56
CA TYR A 155 -2.26 13.73 0.79
C TYR A 155 -2.85 14.25 -0.52
N VAL A 156 -3.44 15.45 -0.49
CA VAL A 156 -4.03 16.10 -1.67
C VAL A 156 -2.94 16.54 -2.64
N MET A 157 -1.92 17.22 -2.13
CA MET A 157 -0.85 17.78 -2.95
C MET A 157 0.05 16.71 -3.54
N LYS A 158 0.17 15.56 -2.86
CA LYS A 158 1.13 14.49 -3.18
C LYS A 158 2.44 15.08 -3.67
N PRO A 159 3.14 15.93 -2.87
CA PRO A 159 4.30 16.67 -3.35
C PRO A 159 5.29 15.68 -3.95
N THR A 160 5.36 15.63 -5.28
CA THR A 160 6.25 14.67 -5.92
C THR A 160 7.67 15.11 -5.66
N MET A 161 8.61 14.16 -5.56
CA MET A 161 10.04 14.45 -5.39
C MET A 161 10.62 15.40 -6.46
N LYS A 162 9.89 15.64 -7.56
CA LYS A 162 10.26 16.48 -8.70
C LYS A 162 9.72 17.91 -8.65
N SER A 163 8.66 18.19 -7.88
CA SER A 163 7.98 19.49 -7.87
C SER A 163 8.33 20.37 -6.66
N ALA A 164 9.04 19.84 -5.68
CA ALA A 164 9.56 20.65 -4.58
C ALA A 164 10.75 21.50 -5.07
N PRO A 165 10.75 22.83 -4.88
CA PRO A 165 11.94 23.65 -5.03
C PRO A 165 13.12 23.02 -4.29
N LYS A 166 14.35 23.12 -4.83
CA LYS A 166 15.57 22.64 -4.13
C LYS A 166 15.74 23.22 -2.72
N SER A 167 15.01 24.29 -2.39
CA SER A 167 14.96 24.96 -1.10
C SER A 167 13.80 24.55 -0.19
N ALA A 168 12.82 23.77 -0.68
CA ALA A 168 11.67 23.31 0.10
C ALA A 168 11.92 21.87 0.54
N GLY A 169 12.44 21.69 1.75
CA GLY A 169 12.85 20.40 2.32
C GLY A 169 11.74 19.36 2.55
N MET A 170 10.52 19.54 2.02
CA MET A 170 9.36 18.72 2.36
C MET A 170 8.68 18.12 1.12
N ALA A 171 9.34 17.15 0.49
CA ALA A 171 8.58 16.09 -0.16
C ALA A 171 8.49 14.94 0.85
N PRO A 172 7.31 14.36 1.12
CA PRO A 172 7.24 13.10 1.88
C PRO A 172 8.17 12.07 1.21
N GLY A 173 9.18 11.60 1.94
CA GLY A 173 10.21 10.70 1.42
C GLY A 173 11.51 11.36 0.93
N ARG A 174 11.64 12.70 0.92
CA ARG A 174 12.97 13.37 0.87
C ARG A 174 13.45 13.57 2.30
N HIS A 175 14.61 13.00 2.64
CA HIS A 175 15.35 13.23 3.90
C HIS A 175 14.88 12.46 5.16
N GLY A 176 14.40 11.22 5.04
CA GLY A 176 14.17 10.41 6.24
C GLY A 176 13.05 10.95 7.16
N GLU A 177 12.29 11.94 6.69
CA GLU A 177 11.14 12.46 7.43
C GLU A 177 10.00 11.44 7.35
N PHE A 178 9.59 10.96 8.53
CA PHE A 178 8.49 10.03 8.69
C PHE A 178 7.19 10.65 8.15
N PRO A 179 6.33 9.88 7.47
CA PRO A 179 5.00 10.37 7.13
C PRO A 179 4.31 10.84 8.41
N PRO A 180 3.86 12.11 8.49
CA PRO A 180 3.33 12.66 9.72
C PRO A 180 2.04 11.93 10.11
N PRO A 181 1.71 11.84 11.42
CA PRO A 181 0.54 11.09 11.90
C PRO A 181 -0.77 11.43 11.19
N GLY A 182 -1.01 12.72 10.90
CA GLY A 182 -2.21 13.14 10.16
C GLY A 182 -2.29 12.59 8.74
N TRP A 183 -1.15 12.48 8.04
CA TRP A 183 -1.12 11.88 6.72
C TRP A 183 -1.34 10.37 6.79
N GLN A 184 -0.76 9.68 7.78
CA GLN A 184 -0.96 8.24 7.96
C GLN A 184 -2.43 7.92 8.27
N ALA A 185 -3.05 8.68 9.17
CA ALA A 185 -4.47 8.52 9.52
C ALA A 185 -5.36 8.66 8.27
N LEU A 186 -5.14 9.71 7.47
CA LEU A 186 -5.87 9.88 6.22
C LEU A 186 -5.55 8.79 5.19
N TYR A 187 -4.29 8.39 5.06
CA TYR A 187 -3.90 7.34 4.11
C TYR A 187 -4.58 6.01 4.44
N LEU A 188 -4.58 5.59 5.71
CA LEU A 188 -5.23 4.36 6.18
C LEU A 188 -6.73 4.37 5.88
N ARG A 189 -7.43 5.47 6.22
CA ARG A 189 -8.87 5.62 5.93
C ARG A 189 -9.18 5.53 4.45
N LEU A 190 -8.42 6.22 3.60
CA LEU A 190 -8.71 6.30 2.17
C LEU A 190 -8.23 5.10 1.36
N LYS A 191 -7.19 4.40 1.81
CA LYS A 191 -6.56 3.33 1.03
C LYS A 191 -6.91 1.94 1.49
N SER A 192 -7.36 1.72 2.72
CA SER A 192 -7.73 0.39 3.23
C SER A 192 -8.66 -0.38 2.27
N PHE A 193 -9.80 0.20 1.90
CA PHE A 193 -10.77 -0.44 0.98
C PHE A 193 -10.19 -0.72 -0.40
N GLN A 194 -9.53 0.27 -1.01
CA GLN A 194 -8.88 0.12 -2.31
C GLN A 194 -7.85 -1.02 -2.26
N ARG A 195 -6.95 -1.02 -1.28
CA ARG A 195 -5.89 -2.03 -1.16
C ARG A 195 -6.44 -3.41 -0.86
N PHE A 196 -7.41 -3.51 0.04
CA PHE A 196 -8.01 -4.78 0.39
C PHE A 196 -8.66 -5.43 -0.82
N THR A 197 -9.55 -4.71 -1.51
CA THR A 197 -10.31 -5.25 -2.64
C THR A 197 -9.44 -5.55 -3.87
N GLU A 198 -8.46 -4.69 -4.19
CA GLU A 198 -7.52 -4.95 -5.29
C GLU A 198 -6.61 -6.16 -4.98
N SER A 199 -6.08 -6.26 -3.76
CA SER A 199 -5.23 -7.40 -3.35
C SER A 199 -6.03 -8.69 -3.23
N TRP A 200 -7.29 -8.65 -2.77
CA TRP A 200 -8.16 -9.82 -2.76
C TRP A 200 -8.37 -10.37 -4.18
N ALA A 201 -8.73 -9.49 -5.13
CA ALA A 201 -8.92 -9.89 -6.52
C ALA A 201 -7.61 -10.39 -7.17
N LEU A 202 -6.45 -9.85 -6.77
CA LEU A 202 -5.14 -10.38 -7.16
C LEU A 202 -4.96 -11.82 -6.69
N PHE A 203 -5.27 -12.10 -5.42
CA PHE A 203 -5.12 -13.43 -4.83
C PHE A 203 -6.05 -14.45 -5.49
N GLU A 204 -7.31 -14.10 -5.77
CA GLU A 204 -8.21 -14.98 -6.51
C GLU A 204 -7.66 -15.35 -7.89
N ARG A 205 -7.12 -14.36 -8.61
CA ARG A 205 -6.53 -14.58 -9.94
C ARG A 205 -5.26 -15.41 -9.85
N ALA A 206 -4.39 -15.16 -8.88
CA ALA A 206 -3.17 -15.93 -8.66
C ALA A 206 -3.49 -17.38 -8.24
N ALA A 207 -4.48 -17.59 -7.39
CA ALA A 207 -4.94 -18.92 -6.98
C ALA A 207 -5.51 -19.71 -8.18
N ALA A 208 -6.29 -19.05 -9.05
CA ALA A 208 -6.79 -19.67 -10.29
C ALA A 208 -5.67 -20.01 -11.30
N ARG A 209 -4.49 -19.43 -11.12
CA ARG A 209 -3.26 -19.77 -11.86
C ARG A 209 -2.43 -20.85 -11.14
N GLY A 210 -2.94 -21.43 -10.05
CA GLY A 210 -2.23 -22.44 -9.28
C GLY A 210 -0.99 -21.92 -8.54
N VAL A 211 -0.89 -20.61 -8.28
CA VAL A 211 0.30 -20.02 -7.64
C VAL A 211 0.41 -20.43 -6.17
N PHE A 212 -0.72 -20.54 -5.47
CA PHE A 212 -0.74 -21.01 -4.09
C PHE A 212 -2.09 -21.63 -3.72
N ASP A 213 -2.07 -22.48 -2.68
CA ASP A 213 -3.25 -23.11 -2.12
C ASP A 213 -3.98 -22.10 -1.20
N PRO A 214 -5.31 -21.87 -1.37
CA PRO A 214 -6.07 -20.97 -0.50
C PRO A 214 -6.09 -21.39 0.98
N TRP A 215 -5.64 -22.60 1.33
CA TRP A 215 -5.60 -23.12 2.70
C TRP A 215 -4.22 -22.99 3.38
N LEU A 216 -3.30 -22.20 2.82
CA LEU A 216 -2.00 -21.98 3.44
C LEU A 216 -2.13 -21.23 4.77
N GLN A 217 -1.53 -21.78 5.82
CA GLN A 217 -1.24 -21.02 7.03
C GLN A 217 -0.17 -19.97 6.70
N LEU A 218 -0.48 -18.70 6.96
CA LEU A 218 0.41 -17.59 6.65
C LEU A 218 1.25 -17.22 7.88
N ASP A 219 2.53 -16.95 7.68
CA ASP A 219 3.38 -16.11 8.56
C ASP A 219 3.72 -14.85 7.76
N LEU A 220 3.30 -13.69 8.23
CA LEU A 220 3.34 -12.45 7.46
C LEU A 220 4.40 -11.51 8.01
N VAL A 221 5.33 -11.12 7.14
CA VAL A 221 6.31 -10.07 7.42
C VAL A 221 6.09 -8.88 6.48
N SER A 222 5.91 -7.70 7.06
CA SER A 222 5.90 -6.43 6.34
C SER A 222 7.33 -5.92 6.21
N LEU A 223 7.80 -5.81 4.96
CA LEU A 223 9.07 -5.20 4.61
C LEU A 223 8.82 -3.77 4.10
N ASP A 224 8.75 -2.80 5.03
CA ASP A 224 8.47 -1.40 4.67
C ASP A 224 9.67 -0.50 5.00
N LEU A 225 9.88 0.53 4.19
CA LEU A 225 10.93 1.53 4.42
C LEU A 225 10.69 2.38 5.66
N GLN A 226 9.44 2.50 6.12
CA GLN A 226 9.02 3.44 7.15
C GLN A 226 8.60 2.71 8.45
N PRO A 227 9.46 2.71 9.50
CA PRO A 227 9.15 2.09 10.80
C PRO A 227 7.89 2.65 11.48
N SER A 228 7.45 3.85 11.11
CA SER A 228 6.24 4.46 11.67
C SER A 228 4.96 3.68 11.34
N TRP A 229 5.01 2.72 10.41
CA TRP A 229 3.92 1.80 10.10
C TRP A 229 3.82 0.59 11.03
N GLU A 230 4.92 0.19 11.68
CA GLU A 230 4.96 -0.99 12.55
C GLU A 230 3.83 -1.03 13.60
N PRO A 231 3.50 0.07 14.31
CA PRO A 231 2.42 0.02 15.29
C PRO A 231 1.05 -0.35 14.72
N TYR A 232 0.78 -0.02 13.45
CA TYR A 232 -0.51 -0.37 12.82
C TYR A 232 -0.55 -1.84 12.41
N LEU A 233 0.59 -2.41 12.01
CA LEU A 233 0.71 -3.85 11.76
C LEU A 233 0.47 -4.64 13.05
N LEU A 234 1.09 -4.22 14.14
CA LEU A 234 0.95 -4.87 15.45
C LEU A 234 -0.44 -4.67 16.08
N ALA A 235 -1.26 -3.76 15.54
CA ALA A 235 -2.66 -3.57 15.96
C ALA A 235 -3.64 -4.48 15.22
N LEU A 236 -3.20 -5.22 14.20
CA LEU A 236 -4.04 -6.20 13.51
C LEU A 236 -4.39 -7.35 14.47
N PRO A 237 -5.61 -7.91 14.38
CA PRO A 237 -6.00 -9.04 15.21
C PRO A 237 -5.14 -10.27 14.89
N GLU A 238 -4.63 -10.93 15.93
CA GLU A 238 -4.07 -12.28 15.82
C GLU A 238 -5.17 -13.24 15.34
N PRO A 239 -4.95 -14.11 14.36
CA PRO A 239 -6.02 -14.92 13.77
C PRO A 239 -6.60 -15.98 14.69
N ALA A 240 -5.94 -16.26 15.83
CA ALA A 240 -6.50 -17.13 16.86
C ALA A 240 -7.79 -16.54 17.49
N GLU A 241 -8.02 -15.23 17.39
CA GLU A 241 -9.30 -14.60 17.75
C GLU A 241 -10.36 -14.73 16.63
N ALA A 242 -9.97 -15.15 15.42
CA ALA A 242 -10.84 -15.15 14.24
C ALA A 242 -11.48 -16.52 13.94
N GLU A 243 -10.76 -17.64 13.99
CA GLU A 243 -11.34 -18.97 13.74
C GLU A 243 -10.68 -20.08 14.61
N ALA A 244 -11.52 -20.86 15.28
CA ALA A 244 -11.11 -21.92 16.21
C ALA A 244 -10.50 -23.11 15.46
N GLY A 245 -9.18 -23.11 15.27
CA GLY A 245 -8.51 -24.19 14.54
C GLY A 245 -7.01 -24.04 14.34
N GLY A 246 -6.25 -23.82 15.42
CA GLY A 246 -4.86 -24.25 15.56
C GLY A 246 -3.86 -23.91 14.44
N GLY A 247 -3.31 -22.69 14.49
CA GLY A 247 -2.12 -22.28 13.72
C GLY A 247 -2.09 -20.76 13.58
N GLY A 248 -1.49 -20.04 14.54
CA GLY A 248 -1.48 -18.58 14.52
C GLY A 248 -0.73 -18.03 13.30
N THR A 249 -1.33 -17.07 12.57
CA THR A 249 -0.59 -16.16 11.70
C THR A 249 0.06 -15.12 12.57
N THR A 250 1.37 -15.03 12.48
CA THR A 250 2.16 -13.97 13.10
C THR A 250 2.29 -12.80 12.15
N TYR A 251 2.18 -11.59 12.69
CA TYR A 251 2.53 -10.36 11.98
C TYR A 251 3.86 -9.83 12.48
N ARG A 252 4.81 -9.62 11.57
CA ARG A 252 6.16 -9.13 11.87
C ARG A 252 6.50 -7.93 11.00
N PHE A 253 7.28 -7.00 11.55
CA PHE A 253 7.78 -5.86 10.81
C PHE A 253 9.30 -5.96 10.69
N ALA A 254 9.83 -5.64 9.51
CA ALA A 254 11.25 -5.38 9.33
C ALA A 254 11.43 -4.23 8.35
N GLN A 255 12.37 -3.33 8.65
CA GLN A 255 12.72 -2.27 7.73
C GLN A 255 13.65 -2.83 6.65
N TRP A 256 13.27 -2.69 5.39
CA TRP A 256 14.09 -3.16 4.27
C TRP A 256 13.93 -2.25 3.06
N ASP A 257 15.07 -1.92 2.45
CA ASP A 257 15.15 -1.23 1.16
C ASP A 257 15.66 -2.21 0.12
N ILE A 258 14.95 -2.32 -1.01
CA ILE A 258 15.38 -3.10 -2.17
C ILE A 258 16.77 -2.68 -2.69
N LYS A 259 17.21 -1.46 -2.34
CA LYS A 259 18.52 -0.90 -2.69
C LYS A 259 19.56 -0.98 -1.57
N ALA A 260 19.23 -1.59 -0.43
CA ALA A 260 20.16 -1.70 0.71
C ALA A 260 21.35 -2.62 0.44
N GLY A 261 21.29 -3.47 -0.59
CA GLY A 261 22.29 -4.52 -0.82
C GLY A 261 22.21 -5.67 0.19
N VAL A 262 21.18 -5.70 1.03
CA VAL A 262 20.86 -6.79 1.97
C VAL A 262 19.71 -7.63 1.39
N ASP A 263 19.80 -8.95 1.51
CA ASP A 263 18.76 -9.87 1.04
C ASP A 263 17.45 -9.68 1.84
N ALA A 264 16.30 -9.72 1.17
CA ALA A 264 15.01 -9.54 1.82
C ALA A 264 14.71 -10.64 2.86
N ARG A 265 15.25 -11.85 2.69
CA ARG A 265 15.11 -12.98 3.62
C ARG A 265 15.90 -12.75 4.91
N ASP A 266 17.06 -12.13 4.79
CA ASP A 266 17.87 -11.74 5.94
C ASP A 266 17.13 -10.67 6.76
N ALA A 267 16.56 -9.66 6.08
CA ALA A 267 15.74 -8.65 6.73
C ALA A 267 14.47 -9.24 7.35
N ALA A 268 13.82 -10.18 6.66
CA ALA A 268 12.68 -10.93 7.17
C ALA A 268 13.03 -11.89 8.32
N GLY A 269 14.32 -12.14 8.57
CA GLY A 269 14.78 -13.07 9.60
C GLY A 269 14.46 -14.54 9.29
N GLY A 270 14.24 -14.90 8.02
CA GLY A 270 13.86 -16.26 7.64
C GLY A 270 13.55 -16.44 6.15
N PRO A 271 13.23 -17.67 5.72
CA PRO A 271 12.85 -17.96 4.34
C PRO A 271 11.55 -17.24 3.95
N LEU A 272 11.41 -16.94 2.66
CA LEU A 272 10.21 -16.36 2.06
C LEU A 272 9.66 -17.31 0.99
N ASP A 273 8.40 -17.70 1.10
CA ASP A 273 7.71 -18.52 0.10
C ASP A 273 7.08 -17.66 -1.01
N LEU A 274 6.52 -16.51 -0.64
CA LEU A 274 5.77 -15.61 -1.52
C LEU A 274 6.08 -14.16 -1.14
N CYS A 275 6.11 -13.29 -2.14
CA CYS A 275 6.22 -11.84 -1.93
C CYS A 275 5.01 -11.12 -2.53
N LEU A 276 4.48 -10.12 -1.82
CA LEU A 276 3.50 -9.18 -2.36
C LEU A 276 4.16 -7.80 -2.53
N VAL A 277 4.13 -7.28 -3.75
CA VAL A 277 4.62 -5.94 -4.10
C VAL A 277 3.42 -5.10 -4.52
N SER A 278 3.05 -4.08 -3.73
CA SER A 278 1.85 -3.27 -4.03
C SER A 278 2.14 -1.77 -4.11
N ASN A 279 2.12 -1.22 -5.34
CA ASN A 279 2.44 0.18 -5.65
C ASN A 279 3.82 0.60 -5.16
N VAL A 280 4.81 -0.26 -5.34
CA VAL A 280 6.21 0.00 -4.98
C VAL A 280 7.03 0.25 -6.23
N LEU A 281 6.73 -0.45 -7.34
CA LEU A 281 7.56 -0.40 -8.53
C LEU A 281 7.58 0.97 -9.21
N VAL A 282 6.58 1.81 -8.97
CA VAL A 282 6.60 3.23 -9.39
C VAL A 282 7.83 3.99 -8.85
N TYR A 283 8.44 3.53 -7.75
CA TYR A 283 9.61 4.16 -7.13
C TYR A 283 10.94 3.45 -7.47
N CYS A 284 10.91 2.20 -7.92
CA CYS A 284 12.10 1.36 -8.13
C CYS A 284 12.06 0.52 -9.43
N SER A 285 11.44 1.03 -10.49
CA SER A 285 11.49 0.40 -11.82
C SER A 285 12.84 0.65 -12.52
N ASP A 286 13.89 -0.04 -12.06
CA ASP A 286 15.25 -0.01 -12.60
C ASP A 286 15.89 -1.41 -12.60
N GLU A 287 16.96 -1.59 -13.39
CA GLU A 287 17.62 -2.90 -13.53
C GLU A 287 18.20 -3.47 -12.23
N PRO A 288 18.84 -2.68 -11.34
CA PRO A 288 19.27 -3.19 -10.05
C PRO A 288 18.12 -3.80 -9.24
N SER A 289 16.96 -3.14 -9.23
CA SER A 289 15.77 -3.66 -8.53
C SER A 289 15.21 -4.90 -9.23
N ALA A 290 15.23 -4.97 -10.56
CA ALA A 290 14.84 -6.15 -11.32
C ALA A 290 15.72 -7.37 -10.98
N ALA A 291 17.02 -7.16 -10.87
CA ALA A 291 17.97 -8.20 -10.47
C ALA A 291 17.70 -8.72 -9.05
N VAL A 292 17.32 -7.84 -8.10
CA VAL A 292 16.93 -8.26 -6.75
C VAL A 292 15.66 -9.12 -6.78
N LEU A 293 14.64 -8.74 -7.56
CA LEU A 293 13.41 -9.54 -7.69
C LEU A 293 13.68 -10.91 -8.33
N ALA A 294 14.55 -10.97 -9.34
CA ALA A 294 14.97 -12.22 -9.95
C ALA A 294 15.75 -13.11 -8.97
N ALA A 295 16.71 -12.53 -8.23
CA ALA A 295 17.48 -13.24 -7.21
C ALA A 295 16.59 -13.83 -6.11
N LEU A 296 15.52 -13.13 -5.70
CA LEU A 296 14.54 -13.67 -4.74
C LEU A 296 13.89 -14.95 -5.26
N LEU A 297 13.46 -14.97 -6.53
CA LEU A 297 12.87 -16.16 -7.16
C LEU A 297 13.87 -17.32 -7.28
N GLU A 298 15.12 -17.03 -7.67
CA GLU A 298 16.20 -18.02 -7.71
C GLU A 298 16.51 -18.62 -6.33
N SER A 299 16.30 -17.83 -5.28
CA SER A 299 16.62 -18.20 -3.90
C SER A 299 15.55 -19.03 -3.19
N GLY A 300 14.46 -19.37 -3.89
CA GLY A 300 13.39 -20.25 -3.40
C GLY A 300 12.01 -19.59 -3.23
N VAL A 301 11.88 -18.27 -3.49
CA VAL A 301 10.56 -17.62 -3.54
C VAL A 301 9.78 -18.19 -4.71
N LYS A 302 8.59 -18.72 -4.45
CA LYS A 302 7.75 -19.42 -5.44
C LYS A 302 7.08 -18.46 -6.41
N ALA A 303 6.71 -17.29 -5.92
CA ALA A 303 6.13 -16.23 -6.74
C ALA A 303 6.23 -14.86 -6.07
N ILE A 304 6.28 -13.83 -6.90
CA ILE A 304 6.10 -12.43 -6.51
C ILE A 304 4.79 -11.94 -7.15
N LEU A 305 3.84 -11.59 -6.31
CA LEU A 305 2.54 -11.06 -6.70
C LEU A 305 2.62 -9.54 -6.77
N LEU A 306 2.16 -8.95 -7.87
CA LEU A 306 2.23 -7.52 -8.08
C LEU A 306 0.85 -6.90 -8.18
N ASN A 307 0.63 -5.81 -7.45
CA ASN A 307 -0.56 -4.98 -7.56
C ASN A 307 -0.15 -3.50 -7.69
N GLU A 308 -0.11 -3.02 -8.92
CA GLU A 308 0.38 -1.71 -9.31
C GLU A 308 -0.74 -0.83 -9.91
N ARG A 309 -0.50 0.49 -10.01
CA ARG A 309 -1.46 1.45 -10.56
C ARG A 309 -1.35 1.66 -12.06
N GLY A 310 -0.14 1.55 -12.60
CA GLY A 310 0.12 1.83 -14.01
C GLY A 310 -0.37 0.69 -14.91
N GLY A 311 -1.07 1.03 -15.99
CA GLY A 311 -1.50 0.05 -17.00
C GLY A 311 -0.34 -0.62 -17.74
N GLU A 312 0.84 0.01 -17.76
CA GLU A 312 2.07 -0.58 -18.29
C GLU A 312 3.17 -0.59 -17.24
N GLN A 313 3.81 -1.74 -17.06
CA GLN A 313 4.89 -1.91 -16.09
C GLN A 313 6.24 -2.10 -16.79
N LYS A 314 7.12 -1.08 -16.66
CA LYS A 314 8.49 -1.13 -17.23
C LYS A 314 9.31 -2.28 -16.67
N MET A 315 9.04 -2.67 -15.43
CA MET A 315 9.72 -3.76 -14.74
C MET A 315 9.58 -5.10 -15.48
N VAL A 316 8.49 -5.33 -16.22
CA VAL A 316 8.23 -6.59 -16.92
C VAL A 316 9.39 -6.98 -17.84
N GLY A 317 9.76 -6.09 -18.76
CA GLY A 317 10.84 -6.40 -19.70
C GLY A 317 12.22 -6.50 -19.06
N MET A 318 12.41 -5.92 -17.86
CA MET A 318 13.65 -6.03 -17.09
C MET A 318 13.76 -7.42 -16.45
N VAL A 319 12.73 -7.86 -15.72
CA VAL A 319 12.76 -9.19 -15.08
C VAL A 319 12.76 -10.33 -16.10
N GLU A 320 12.11 -10.17 -17.25
CA GLU A 320 12.15 -11.17 -18.34
C GLU A 320 13.58 -11.39 -18.87
N ARG A 321 14.42 -10.35 -18.92
CA ARG A 321 15.85 -10.49 -19.27
C ARG A 321 16.64 -11.30 -18.25
N HIS A 322 16.17 -11.37 -17.01
CA HIS A 322 16.70 -12.22 -15.96
C HIS A 322 16.05 -13.62 -15.94
N GLY A 323 15.29 -13.99 -16.99
CA GLY A 323 14.67 -15.32 -17.11
C GLY A 323 13.43 -15.52 -16.24
N VAL A 324 12.91 -14.45 -15.64
CA VAL A 324 11.67 -14.49 -14.84
C VAL A 324 10.47 -14.71 -15.76
N VAL A 325 9.60 -15.64 -15.39
CA VAL A 325 8.32 -15.86 -16.07
C VAL A 325 7.32 -14.82 -15.57
N VAL A 326 6.71 -14.07 -16.48
CA VAL A 326 5.69 -13.07 -16.16
C VAL A 326 4.33 -13.54 -16.66
N ALA A 327 3.36 -13.68 -15.75
CA ALA A 327 1.97 -13.92 -16.09
C ALA A 327 1.12 -12.69 -15.78
N LYS A 328 0.38 -12.21 -16.79
CA LYS A 328 -0.60 -11.13 -16.63
C LYS A 328 -1.91 -11.69 -16.13
N LEU A 329 -2.48 -11.08 -15.10
CA LEU A 329 -3.69 -11.59 -14.44
C LEU A 329 -4.97 -10.92 -14.92
N LEU A 330 -4.87 -9.72 -15.50
CA LEU A 330 -6.00 -8.99 -16.07
C LEU A 330 -6.18 -9.32 -17.55
N ASP A 331 -7.40 -9.12 -18.03
CA ASP A 331 -7.75 -9.29 -19.44
C ASP A 331 -6.95 -8.31 -20.32
N GLN A 332 -6.20 -8.86 -21.26
CA GLN A 332 -5.36 -8.09 -22.19
C GLN A 332 -6.07 -7.78 -23.51
N ASP A 333 -7.21 -8.42 -23.77
CA ASP A 333 -7.99 -8.28 -25.00
C ASP A 333 -9.13 -7.26 -24.85
N SER A 334 -9.24 -6.65 -23.67
CA SER A 334 -10.25 -5.62 -23.39
C SER A 334 -10.05 -4.39 -24.30
N ALA A 335 -11.14 -3.65 -24.55
CA ALA A 335 -11.08 -2.40 -25.32
C ALA A 335 -10.21 -1.30 -24.67
N ALA A 336 -9.82 -1.48 -23.40
CA ALA A 336 -8.89 -0.60 -22.70
C ALA A 336 -7.41 -0.90 -23.02
N GLY A 337 -7.12 -2.00 -23.73
CA GLY A 337 -5.78 -2.40 -24.12
C GLY A 337 -5.00 -3.11 -23.02
N ARG A 338 -3.67 -2.99 -23.08
CA ARG A 338 -2.73 -3.61 -22.15
C ARG A 338 -2.97 -3.16 -20.70
N ASP A 339 -3.03 -4.12 -19.79
CA ASP A 339 -3.22 -3.86 -18.35
C ASP A 339 -2.30 -4.74 -17.50
N ASP A 340 -1.16 -4.19 -17.12
CA ASP A 340 -0.11 -4.83 -16.32
C ASP A 340 -0.28 -4.55 -14.81
N ARG A 341 -1.44 -4.06 -14.35
CA ARG A 341 -1.63 -3.70 -12.94
C ARG A 341 -1.58 -4.90 -11.99
N GLN A 342 -1.94 -6.09 -12.48
CA GLN A 342 -1.84 -7.32 -11.70
C GLN A 342 -1.06 -8.38 -12.45
N LEU A 343 0.05 -8.81 -11.84
CA LEU A 343 1.01 -9.72 -12.43
C LEU A 343 1.46 -10.76 -11.40
N VAL A 344 1.95 -11.89 -11.91
CA VAL A 344 2.74 -12.86 -11.18
C VAL A 344 4.11 -12.91 -11.84
N PHE A 345 5.17 -12.74 -11.05
CA PHE A 345 6.51 -13.13 -11.43
C PHE A 345 6.82 -14.49 -10.81
N ALA A 346 7.35 -15.42 -11.61
CA ALA A 346 7.66 -16.77 -11.19
C ALA A 346 9.05 -17.20 -11.68
N PRO A 347 9.68 -18.21 -11.04
CA PRO A 347 10.97 -18.71 -11.46
C PRO A 347 10.97 -19.23 -12.90
N ALA A 348 12.14 -19.21 -13.54
CA ALA A 348 12.34 -19.76 -14.88
C ALA A 348 11.83 -21.20 -14.98
N GLY A 349 11.11 -21.52 -16.07
CA GLY A 349 10.54 -22.85 -16.30
C GLY A 349 9.23 -23.14 -15.55
N THR A 350 8.72 -22.20 -14.74
CA THR A 350 7.40 -22.35 -14.10
C THR A 350 6.30 -22.31 -15.16
N SER A 351 5.43 -23.33 -15.16
CA SER A 351 4.21 -23.34 -15.98
C SER A 351 3.07 -22.74 -15.17
N LEU A 352 2.59 -21.56 -15.60
CA LEU A 352 1.40 -20.93 -15.05
C LEU A 352 0.24 -21.16 -16.02
N PRO A 353 -0.78 -21.96 -15.67
CA PRO A 353 -1.92 -22.21 -16.55
C PRO A 353 -2.59 -20.91 -16.97
N SER A 354 -3.22 -20.91 -18.14
CA SER A 354 -4.17 -19.85 -18.48
C SER A 354 -5.38 -19.95 -17.54
N PRO A 355 -6.03 -18.83 -17.16
CA PRO A 355 -7.22 -18.90 -16.33
C PRO A 355 -8.28 -19.72 -17.09
N SER A 356 -8.83 -20.73 -16.44
CA SER A 356 -9.93 -21.51 -17.02
C SER A 356 -11.24 -20.76 -16.82
N GLY A 357 -11.70 -20.04 -17.85
CA GLY A 357 -13.01 -19.37 -17.86
C GLY A 357 -13.08 -18.06 -17.06
N ALA A 358 -14.26 -17.45 -17.05
CA ALA A 358 -14.54 -16.24 -16.29
C ALA A 358 -14.65 -16.60 -14.80
N LEU A 359 -13.64 -16.24 -14.02
CA LEU A 359 -13.73 -16.33 -12.56
C LEU A 359 -14.81 -15.36 -12.08
N ALA A 360 -15.77 -15.87 -11.31
CA ALA A 360 -16.67 -15.02 -10.54
C ALA A 360 -15.85 -14.38 -9.40
N HIS A 361 -15.39 -13.16 -9.63
CA HIS A 361 -14.61 -12.42 -8.65
C HIS A 361 -15.50 -11.79 -7.59
N VAL A 362 -15.08 -11.87 -6.33
CA VAL A 362 -15.81 -11.23 -5.23
C VAL A 362 -15.82 -9.72 -5.36
N PHE A 363 -14.70 -9.14 -5.79
CA PHE A 363 -14.58 -7.71 -6.06
C PHE A 363 -14.27 -7.46 -7.55
N PRO A 364 -15.00 -6.55 -8.22
CA PRO A 364 -14.69 -6.17 -9.59
C PRO A 364 -13.30 -5.53 -9.69
N ASN A 365 -12.68 -5.64 -10.86
CA ASN A 365 -11.48 -4.86 -11.14
C ASN A 365 -11.84 -3.36 -11.23
N VAL A 366 -10.96 -2.50 -10.74
CA VAL A 366 -11.12 -1.05 -10.86
C VAL A 366 -10.87 -0.67 -12.32
N PRO A 367 -11.81 -0.05 -13.05
CA PRO A 367 -11.56 0.40 -14.41
C PRO A 367 -10.45 1.45 -14.43
N TYR A 368 -9.60 1.44 -15.47
CA TYR A 368 -8.58 2.47 -15.68
C TYR A 368 -9.25 3.84 -15.84
N GLU A 369 -8.65 4.94 -15.34
CA GLU A 369 -9.30 6.27 -15.32
C GLU A 369 -9.81 6.71 -16.71
N GLU A 370 -9.14 6.34 -17.79
CA GLU A 370 -9.56 6.65 -19.17
C GLU A 370 -10.80 5.85 -19.63
N SER A 371 -11.09 4.71 -18.98
CA SER A 371 -12.30 3.93 -19.22
C SER A 371 -13.51 4.38 -18.38
N LYS A 372 -13.30 5.26 -17.38
CA LYS A 372 -14.37 5.82 -16.54
C LYS A 372 -15.17 6.94 -17.23
N GLN A 373 -14.76 7.36 -18.42
CA GLN A 373 -15.41 8.42 -19.21
C GLN A 373 -16.23 7.88 -20.40
N ARG A 374 -16.31 6.56 -20.57
CA ARG A 374 -17.12 5.95 -21.63
C ARG A 374 -18.47 5.48 -21.11
#